data_AF-A0A392SC87-F1
#
_entry.id   AF-A0A392SC87-F1
#
_cell.length_a   1.000
_cell.length_b   1.000
_cell.length_c   1.000
_cell.angle_alpha   90.00
_cell.angle_beta   90.00
_cell.angle_gamma   90.00
#
_symmetry.space_group_name_H-M   'P 1'
#
loop_
_entity.id
_entity.type
_entity.pdbx_description
1 polymer ?
#
loop_
_entity_poly.entity_id
_entity_poly.type
_entity_poly.pdbx_seq_one_letter_code
_entity_poly.pdbx_strand_id
1 'polypeptide(L)' 'MADHSSFMPPSISKFDGFYDHWAELMENLLRSKEYWSLIEHGIVVAPANATQE' A
#
# COMPACT_ATOMS: atom_id res chain seq x y z
N MET A 1 34.52 29.11 -1.56
CA MET A 1 33.38 28.83 -0.68
C MET A 1 32.33 28.16 -1.55
N ALA A 2 32.03 26.88 -1.32
CA ALA A 2 31.12 26.12 -2.19
C ALA A 2 29.68 26.55 -1.90
N ASP A 3 29.03 27.10 -2.93
CA ASP A 3 27.62 27.46 -2.91
C ASP A 3 26.79 26.17 -2.87
N HIS A 4 26.20 25.88 -1.71
CA HIS A 4 25.31 24.75 -1.51
C HIS A 4 23.94 25.12 -2.11
N SER A 5 23.89 25.21 -3.45
CA SER A 5 22.67 25.44 -4.21
C SER A 5 21.65 24.37 -3.83
N SER A 6 20.67 24.83 -3.05
CA SER A 6 19.63 24.07 -2.36
C SER A 6 19.01 22.97 -3.23
N PHE A 7 19.42 21.72 -3.00
CA PHE A 7 18.73 20.55 -3.53
C PHE A 7 17.37 20.45 -2.83
N MET A 8 16.33 21.07 -3.39
CA MET A 8 14.96 20.88 -2.93
C MET A 8 14.55 19.46 -3.33
N PRO A 9 14.38 18.52 -2.37
CA PRO A 9 13.87 17.21 -2.72
C PRO A 9 12.49 17.38 -3.35
N PRO A 10 12.13 16.59 -4.36
CA PRO A 10 10.79 16.63 -4.92
C PRO A 10 9.80 16.39 -3.78
N SER A 11 9.02 17.42 -3.47
CA SER A 11 7.93 17.34 -2.51
C SER A 11 6.92 16.36 -3.07
N ILE A 12 7.03 15.08 -2.71
CA ILE A 12 5.94 14.13 -2.88
C ILE A 12 4.76 14.78 -2.17
N SER A 13 3.75 15.20 -2.94
CA SER A 13 2.53 15.74 -2.37
C SER A 13 1.93 14.64 -1.52
N LYS A 14 2.16 14.73 -0.20
CA LYS A 14 1.56 13.81 0.75
C LYS A 14 0.08 14.07 0.66
N PHE A 15 -0.65 13.12 0.09
CA PHE A 15 -2.09 13.13 0.09
C PHE A 15 -2.54 12.96 1.54
N ASP A 16 -2.74 14.07 2.24
CA ASP A 16 -3.06 14.12 3.68
C ASP A 16 -4.58 14.14 3.94
N GLY A 17 -5.37 13.73 2.95
CA GLY A 17 -6.82 13.86 2.99
C GLY A 17 -7.51 12.56 2.64
N PHE A 18 -8.63 12.26 3.31
CA PHE A 18 -9.58 11.21 2.96
C PHE A 18 -9.09 9.76 3.09
N TYR A 19 -8.09 9.49 3.94
CA TYR A 19 -7.74 8.11 4.29
C TYR A 19 -8.91 7.34 4.89
N ASP A 20 -9.76 7.99 5.71
CA ASP A 20 -10.96 7.36 6.27
C ASP A 20 -11.94 6.94 5.17
N HIS A 21 -12.20 7.83 4.21
CA HIS A 21 -13.05 7.53 3.06
C HIS A 21 -12.45 6.42 2.19
N TRP A 22 -11.13 6.44 2.00
CA TRP A 22 -10.41 5.41 1.24
C TRP A 22 -10.46 4.05 1.95
N ALA A 23 -10.37 4.04 3.27
CA ALA A 23 -10.47 2.84 4.08
C ALA A 23 -11.86 2.21 3.96
N GLU A 24 -12.93 3.00 4.03
CA GLU A 24 -14.31 2.53 3.85
C GLU A 24 -14.54 1.93 2.45
N LEU A 25 -13.99 2.55 1.41
CA LEU A 25 -14.10 2.05 0.04
C LEU A 25 -13.33 0.74 -0.15
N MET A 26 -12.09 0.68 0.36
CA MET A 26 -11.25 -0.52 0.28
C MET A 26 -11.83 -1.66 1.11
N GLU A 27 -12.42 -1.37 2.27
CA GLU A 27 -13.10 -2.35 3.11
C GLU A 27 -14.26 -3.02 2.37
N ASN A 28 -15.14 -2.23 1.74
CA ASN A 28 -16.25 -2.75 0.94
C ASN A 28 -15.78 -3.55 -0.28
N LEU A 29 -14.72 -3.09 -0.95
CA LEU A 29 -14.11 -3.79 -2.08
C LEU A 29 -13.54 -5.16 -1.66
N LEU A 30 -12.85 -5.23 -0.53
CA LEU A 30 -12.26 -6.47 -0.01
C LEU A 30 -13.33 -7.44 0.48
N ARG A 31 -14.39 -6.94 1.13
CA ARG A 31 -15.53 -7.77 1.56
C ARG A 31 -16.35 -8.29 0.38
N SER A 32 -16.60 -7.48 -0.65
CA SER A 32 -17.37 -7.90 -1.84
C SER A 32 -16.67 -8.96 -2.70
N LYS A 33 -15.34 -9.04 -2.62
CA LYS A 33 -14.53 -10.02 -3.34
C LYS A 33 -14.08 -11.21 -2.48
N GLU A 34 -14.62 -11.35 -1.26
CA GLU A 34 -14.26 -12.38 -0.27
C GLU A 34 -12.76 -12.41 0.10
N TYR A 35 -12.00 -11.37 -0.23
CA TYR A 35 -10.58 -11.25 0.08
C TYR A 35 -10.30 -10.82 1.52
N TRP A 36 -11.34 -10.50 2.30
CA TRP A 36 -11.22 -10.13 3.70
C TRP A 36 -10.45 -11.18 4.52
N SER A 37 -10.67 -12.47 4.22
CA SER A 37 -9.95 -13.57 4.86
C SER A 37 -8.42 -13.49 4.66
N LEU A 38 -7.94 -13.00 3.51
CA LEU A 38 -6.50 -12.83 3.23
C LEU A 38 -5.87 -11.68 4.02
N ILE A 39 -6.67 -10.68 4.40
CA ILE A 39 -6.21 -9.56 5.22
C ILE A 39 -6.16 -9.99 6.70
N GLU A 40 -7.16 -10.73 7.16
CA GLU A 40 -7.25 -11.21 8.55
C GLU A 40 -6.24 -12.33 8.86
N HIS A 41 -6.15 -13.34 7.99
CA HIS A 41 -5.24 -14.47 8.18
C HIS A 41 -3.84 -14.22 7.62
N GLY A 42 -3.66 -13.12 6.87
CA GLY A 42 -2.45 -12.80 6.15
C GLY A 42 -2.31 -13.57 4.83
N ILE A 43 -1.69 -12.94 3.85
CA ILE A 43 -1.30 -13.62 2.61
C ILE A 43 -0.09 -14.48 2.95
N VAL A 44 -0.28 -15.80 2.97
CA VAL A 44 0.84 -16.75 3.01
C VAL A 44 1.58 -16.60 1.68
N VAL A 45 2.65 -15.82 1.69
CA VAL A 45 3.57 -15.73 0.55
C VAL A 45 4.11 -17.12 0.32
N ALA A 46 3.82 -17.68 -0.86
CA ALA A 46 4.33 -18.99 -1.22
C ALA A 46 5.86 -19.02 -1.04
N PRO A 47 6.43 -20.07 -0.43
CA PRO A 47 7.87 -20.20 -0.36
C PRO A 47 8.44 -20.14 -1.79
N ALA A 48 9.63 -19.55 -1.95
CA ALA A 48 10.26 -19.29 -3.25
C ALA A 48 10.46 -20.52 -4.17
N ASN A 49 10.10 -21.72 -3.69
CA ASN A 49 10.15 -22.98 -4.41
C ASN A 49 8.77 -23.67 -4.51
N ALA A 50 7.67 -22.92 -4.57
CA ALA A 50 6.37 -23.49 -4.94
C ALA A 50 6.43 -23.95 -6.41
N THR A 51 6.80 -25.22 -6.60
CA THR A 51 6.65 -25.91 -7.88
C THR A 51 5.17 -25.89 -8.21
N GLN A 52 4.80 -25.20 -9.29
CA GLN A 52 3.48 -25.35 -9.89
C GLN A 52 3.43 -26.78 -10.42
N GLU A 53 2.77 -27.65 -9.67
CA GLU A 53 2.40 -28.99 -10.12
C GLU A 53 1.38 -28.96 -11.26
#